data_AF-A0A3P6RAE8-F1
#
_entry.id   AF-A0A3P6RAE8-F1
#
_cell.length_a   1.000
_cell.length_b   1.000
_cell.length_c   1.000
_cell.angle_alpha   90.00
_cell.angle_beta   90.00
_cell.angle_gamma   90.00
#
_symmetry.space_group_name_H-M   'P 1'
#
loop_
_entity.id
_entity.type
_entity.pdbx_description
1 polymer ?
#
loop_
_entity_poly.entity_id
_entity_poly.type
_entity_poly.pdbx_seq_one_letter_code
_entity_poly.pdbx_strand_id
1 'polypeptide(L)'
;MPVLAFIPDLRQLPLYLLRLVQDVDWNEEAACFEGICRLTANFYARRTEDSHPSGVKKDSEDADACCTSDEEVVAMEEDEKENVTSPPASDRRRLKLPWQWTVENVLLPAFRTVLLPSRSLCFHEGSAPSPALLKLTSLNDLYKVFERC
;
A
#
# COMPACT_ATOMS: atom_id res chain seq x y z
N MET A 1 4.38 12.06 18.50
CA MET A 1 4.64 11.68 17.10
C MET A 1 3.69 10.55 16.76
N PRO A 2 2.68 10.74 15.90
CA PRO A 2 1.80 9.65 15.52
C PRO A 2 2.63 8.65 14.72
N VAL A 3 2.73 7.42 15.22
CA VAL A 3 3.37 6.32 14.52
C VAL A 3 2.55 6.08 13.26
N LEU A 4 3.12 6.35 12.09
CA LEU A 4 2.51 6.08 10.78
C LEU A 4 2.37 4.55 10.64
N ALA A 5 1.32 3.97 11.21
CA ALA A 5 1.08 2.53 11.14
C ALA A 5 0.42 2.17 9.79
N PHE A 6 1.16 2.40 8.70
CA PHE A 6 0.84 1.87 7.37
C PHE A 6 1.34 0.43 7.28
N ILE A 7 0.44 -0.49 6.92
CA ILE A 7 0.75 -1.91 6.76
C ILE A 7 0.57 -2.25 5.28
N PRO A 8 1.60 -2.76 4.59
CA PRO A 8 1.51 -3.11 3.18
C PRO A 8 0.72 -4.41 2.97
N ASP A 9 0.45 -4.74 1.70
CA ASP A 9 -0.23 -5.98 1.35
C ASP A 9 0.71 -7.19 1.54
N LEU A 10 0.44 -7.97 2.59
CA LEU A 10 1.27 -9.11 2.97
C LEU A 10 1.20 -10.29 1.99
N ARG A 11 0.28 -10.28 1.01
CA ARG A 11 0.20 -11.35 -0.02
C ARG A 11 1.50 -11.53 -0.79
N GLN A 12 2.31 -10.47 -0.90
CA GLN A 12 3.58 -10.49 -1.63
C GLN A 12 4.79 -10.72 -0.73
N LEU A 13 4.58 -10.96 0.56
CA LEU A 13 5.65 -11.18 1.53
C LEU A 13 6.58 -12.33 1.13
N PRO A 14 6.12 -13.50 0.64
CA PRO A 14 7.02 -14.57 0.21
C PRO A 14 7.94 -14.13 -0.95
N LEU A 15 7.39 -13.39 -1.91
CA LEU A 15 8.18 -12.87 -3.05
C LEU A 15 9.17 -11.80 -2.60
N TYR A 16 8.78 -10.93 -1.66
CA TYR A 16 9.69 -9.95 -1.07
C TYR A 16 10.87 -10.64 -0.37
N LEU A 17 10.61 -11.66 0.46
CA LEU A 17 11.67 -12.42 1.14
C LEU A 17 12.57 -13.14 0.14
N LEU A 18 12.00 -13.75 -0.90
CA LEU A 18 12.77 -14.40 -1.96
C LEU A 18 13.74 -13.42 -2.64
N ARG A 19 13.24 -12.25 -3.04
CA ARG A 19 14.07 -11.22 -3.68
C ARG A 19 15.10 -10.62 -2.74
N LEU A 20 14.80 -10.50 -1.45
CA LEU A 20 15.76 -10.03 -0.47
C LEU A 20 17.01 -10.93 -0.44
N VAL A 21 16.81 -12.25 -0.50
CA VAL A 21 17.91 -13.21 -0.48
C VAL A 21 18.66 -13.25 -1.82
N GLN A 22 17.94 -13.15 -2.94
CA GLN A 22 18.50 -13.39 -4.27
C GLN A 22 19.03 -12.14 -4.98
N ASP A 23 18.38 -10.99 -4.82
CA ASP A 23 18.63 -9.80 -5.63
C ASP A 23 19.53 -8.75 -4.92
N VAL A 24 19.80 -8.94 -3.62
CA VAL A 24 20.66 -8.03 -2.84
C VAL A 24 22.10 -8.51 -2.87
N ASP A 25 23.03 -7.61 -3.20
CA ASP A 25 24.45 -7.86 -3.02
C ASP A 25 24.85 -7.66 -1.55
N TRP A 26 25.14 -8.76 -0.86
CA TRP A 26 25.51 -8.77 0.55
C TRP A 26 27.00 -8.51 0.80
N ASN A 27 27.81 -8.38 -0.26
CA ASN A 27 29.26 -8.23 -0.11
C ASN A 27 29.70 -6.77 -0.03
N GLU A 28 28.94 -5.85 -0.64
CA GLU A 28 29.27 -4.44 -0.71
C GLU A 28 28.26 -3.58 0.07
N GLU A 29 28.74 -2.79 1.03
CA GLU A 29 27.90 -2.07 1.99
C GLU A 29 26.89 -1.14 1.30
N ALA A 30 27.37 -0.30 0.38
CA ALA A 30 26.52 0.67 -0.31
C ALA A 30 25.44 0.00 -1.16
N ALA A 31 25.81 -1.03 -1.93
CA ALA A 31 24.89 -1.78 -2.78
C ALA A 31 23.88 -2.59 -1.96
N CYS A 32 24.32 -3.15 -0.83
CA CYS A 32 23.46 -3.87 0.12
C CYS A 32 22.33 -2.97 0.64
N PHE A 33 22.68 -1.80 1.18
CA PHE A 33 21.70 -0.86 1.71
C PHE A 33 20.76 -0.33 0.63
N GLU A 34 21.29 0.00 -0.56
CA GLU A 34 20.46 0.43 -1.69
C GLU A 34 19.46 -0.67 -2.09
N GLY A 35 19.93 -1.91 -2.22
CA GLY A 35 19.10 -3.06 -2.59
C GLY A 35 17.97 -3.31 -1.59
N ILE A 36 18.29 -3.36 -0.30
CA ILE A 36 17.30 -3.54 0.77
C ILE A 36 16.29 -2.39 0.76
N CYS A 37 16.75 -1.14 0.68
CA CYS A 37 15.86 0.02 0.67
C CYS A 37 14.93 0.01 -0.54
N ARG A 38 15.44 -0.34 -1.72
CA ARG A 38 14.67 -0.41 -2.96
C ARG A 38 13.64 -1.54 -2.96
N LEU A 39 14.00 -2.72 -2.48
CA LEU A 39 13.07 -3.85 -2.33
C LEU A 39 11.99 -3.53 -1.30
N THR A 40 12.37 -2.95 -0.16
CA THR A 40 11.43 -2.52 0.88
C THR A 40 10.49 -1.45 0.33
N ALA A 41 11.00 -0.43 -0.35
CA ALA A 41 10.18 0.59 -0.99
C ALA A 41 9.18 -0.02 -2.00
N ASN A 42 9.61 -0.98 -2.81
CA ASN A 42 8.75 -1.68 -3.76
C ASN A 42 7.69 -2.57 -3.09
N PHE A 43 8.00 -3.18 -1.94
CA PHE A 43 7.05 -3.98 -1.17
C PHE A 43 6.00 -3.10 -0.47
N TYR A 44 6.41 -1.92 0.02
CA TYR A 44 5.49 -0.95 0.64
C TYR A 44 4.71 -0.12 -0.39
N ALA A 45 5.21 0.00 -1.62
CA ALA A 45 4.46 0.62 -2.71
C ALA A 45 3.24 -0.23 -3.08
N ARG A 46 2.11 0.42 -3.36
CA ARG A 46 0.94 -0.27 -3.87
C ARG A 46 1.22 -0.76 -5.29
N ARG A 47 1.17 -2.07 -5.51
CA ARG A 47 1.13 -2.63 -6.86
C ARG A 47 -0.27 -2.49 -7.44
N THR A 48 -0.39 -1.80 -8.57
CA THR A 48 -1.59 -1.78 -9.39
C THR A 48 -1.47 -2.90 -10.43
N GLU A 49 -1.47 -4.15 -9.97
CA GLU A 49 -1.90 -5.23 -10.85
C GLU A 49 -3.43 -5.01 -10.99
N ASP A 50 -3.99 -5.06 -12.21
CA ASP A 50 -5.42 -4.85 -12.53
C ASP A 50 -5.89 -3.42 -12.85
N SER A 51 -5.38 -2.84 -13.94
CA SER A 51 -6.16 -1.90 -14.76
C SER A 51 -5.70 -1.98 -16.22
N HIS A 52 -5.87 -3.15 -16.84
CA HIS A 52 -6.05 -3.18 -18.29
C HIS A 52 -7.50 -2.75 -18.57
N PRO A 53 -7.76 -1.64 -19.28
CA PRO A 53 -9.09 -1.36 -19.80
C PRO A 53 -9.30 -2.25 -21.03
N SER A 54 -9.54 -3.55 -20.83
CA SER A 54 -10.13 -4.38 -21.88
C SER A 54 -11.61 -4.09 -21.85
N GLY A 55 -12.09 -3.28 -22.81
CA GLY A 55 -13.48 -2.87 -22.92
C GLY A 55 -14.40 -4.07 -23.08
N VAL A 56 -14.96 -4.56 -21.99
CA VAL A 56 -16.17 -5.39 -22.00
C VAL A 56 -17.10 -4.84 -20.92
N LYS A 57 -18.18 -4.19 -21.36
CA LYS A 57 -19.31 -3.87 -20.51
C LYS A 57 -19.89 -5.18 -19.97
N LYS A 58 -20.06 -5.29 -18.66
CA LYS A 58 -21.01 -6.25 -18.12
C LYS A 58 -21.73 -5.62 -16.94
N ASP A 59 -23.01 -5.40 -17.16
CA ASP A 59 -23.97 -4.94 -16.19
C ASP A 59 -24.17 -6.03 -15.10
N SER A 60 -24.33 -5.55 -13.87
CA SER A 60 -25.03 -6.12 -12.71
C SER A 60 -24.69 -7.52 -12.15
N GLU A 61 -24.60 -7.52 -10.80
CA GLU A 61 -24.98 -8.55 -9.81
C GLU A 61 -23.94 -9.55 -9.25
N ASP A 62 -24.12 -9.77 -7.95
CA ASP A 62 -23.34 -10.48 -6.93
C ASP A 62 -22.70 -11.82 -7.31
N ALA A 63 -21.47 -12.07 -6.82
CA ALA A 63 -20.99 -13.39 -6.40
C ALA A 63 -19.69 -13.30 -5.54
N ASP A 64 -19.93 -13.44 -4.24
CA ASP A 64 -19.20 -14.09 -3.13
C ASP A 64 -17.84 -14.84 -3.28
N ALA A 65 -17.16 -14.89 -2.13
CA ALA A 65 -16.26 -15.92 -1.56
C ALA A 65 -14.78 -16.06 -1.99
N CYS A 66 -13.82 -16.49 -1.15
CA CYS A 66 -13.60 -16.57 0.31
C CYS A 66 -12.22 -17.27 0.49
N CYS A 67 -11.53 -17.13 1.63
CA CYS A 67 -10.82 -18.27 2.22
C CYS A 67 -11.05 -18.28 3.74
N THR A 68 -12.02 -19.08 4.18
CA THR A 68 -11.94 -19.84 5.42
C THR A 68 -11.06 -21.06 5.14
N SER A 69 -10.08 -21.29 6.00
CA SER A 69 -9.49 -22.62 6.18
C SER A 69 -9.53 -22.87 7.67
N ASP A 70 -10.55 -23.63 8.08
CA ASP A 70 -10.59 -24.26 9.39
C ASP A 70 -9.45 -25.28 9.45
N GLU A 71 -8.57 -25.14 10.44
CA GLU A 71 -7.94 -26.29 11.06
C GLU A 71 -8.55 -26.44 12.45
N GLU A 72 -9.41 -27.45 12.59
CA GLU A 72 -9.81 -28.02 13.87
C GLU A 72 -8.56 -28.60 14.57
N VAL A 73 -8.34 -28.20 15.83
CA VAL A 73 -7.68 -29.07 16.80
C VAL A 73 -8.59 -29.22 18.02
N VAL A 74 -9.05 -30.45 18.20
CA VAL A 74 -9.89 -30.98 19.26
C VAL A 74 -9.11 -31.05 20.58
N ALA A 75 -9.67 -30.57 21.70
CA ALA A 75 -9.40 -31.10 23.05
C ALA A 75 -10.42 -30.57 24.09
N MET A 76 -11.29 -31.50 24.51
CA MET A 76 -11.83 -31.78 25.85
C MET A 76 -12.02 -30.67 26.91
N GLU A 77 -13.20 -30.69 27.53
CA GLU A 77 -13.56 -29.97 28.76
C GLU A 77 -12.73 -30.45 29.96
N GLU A 78 -12.25 -29.52 30.80
CA GLU A 78 -12.30 -29.59 32.27
C GLU A 78 -11.96 -28.23 32.90
N ASP A 79 -12.44 -28.09 34.13
CA ASP A 79 -12.53 -26.96 35.06
C ASP A 79 -11.26 -26.09 35.23
N GLU A 80 -11.44 -24.76 35.34
CA GLU A 80 -10.97 -23.90 36.45
C GLU A 80 -10.84 -22.42 36.04
N LYS A 81 -11.41 -21.56 36.89
CA LYS A 81 -11.34 -20.10 36.84
C LYS A 81 -9.89 -19.61 36.73
N GLU A 82 -9.58 -18.77 35.73
CA GLU A 82 -8.71 -17.62 35.97
C GLU A 82 -8.88 -16.49 34.96
N ASN A 83 -8.84 -15.29 35.52
CA ASN A 83 -9.17 -13.99 34.96
C ASN A 83 -8.08 -13.51 34.00
N VAL A 84 -8.33 -13.52 32.69
CA VAL A 84 -7.57 -12.71 31.73
C VAL A 84 -8.54 -11.93 30.87
N THR A 85 -8.71 -10.65 31.23
CA THR A 85 -9.39 -9.62 30.45
C THR A 85 -8.99 -9.71 28.98
N SER A 86 -9.88 -10.25 28.16
CA SER A 86 -9.79 -10.19 26.70
C SER A 86 -9.60 -8.72 26.28
N PRO A 87 -8.62 -8.39 25.43
CA PRO A 87 -8.46 -7.03 24.95
C PRO A 87 -9.75 -6.58 24.22
N PRO A 88 -10.18 -5.33 24.40
CA PRO A 88 -11.48 -4.86 23.93
C PRO A 88 -11.61 -4.99 22.41
N ALA A 89 -12.82 -5.35 21.98
CA ALA A 89 -13.24 -5.62 20.61
C ALA A 89 -13.07 -4.44 19.60
N SER A 90 -12.35 -3.38 19.96
CA SER A 90 -12.03 -2.24 19.09
C SER A 90 -10.90 -2.53 18.09
N ASP A 91 -9.96 -3.43 18.43
CA ASP A 91 -8.73 -3.62 17.64
C ASP A 91 -8.87 -4.60 16.45
N ARG A 92 -9.98 -5.34 16.38
CA ARG A 92 -10.28 -6.21 15.22
C ARG A 92 -10.81 -5.46 13.99
N ARG A 93 -11.00 -4.13 14.08
CA ARG A 93 -11.46 -3.28 12.97
C ARG A 93 -10.33 -2.63 12.16
N ARG A 94 -9.19 -3.29 11.98
CA ARG A 94 -8.40 -3.05 10.74
C ARG A 94 -9.07 -3.73 9.54
N LEU A 95 -10.40 -3.59 9.44
CA LEU A 95 -11.21 -4.04 8.32
C LEU A 95 -11.05 -2.99 7.22
N LYS A 96 -10.21 -3.31 6.23
CA LYS A 96 -10.10 -2.71 4.89
C LYS A 96 -10.77 -1.33 4.76
N LEU A 97 -10.17 -0.28 5.32
CA LEU A 97 -10.51 1.07 4.89
C LEU A 97 -10.20 1.15 3.38
N PRO A 98 -11.06 1.80 2.57
CA PRO A 98 -10.80 1.94 1.15
C PRO A 98 -9.41 2.57 0.98
N TRP A 99 -8.63 2.10 0.02
CA TRP A 99 -7.24 2.56 -0.19
C TRP A 99 -7.14 4.09 -0.29
N GLN A 100 -8.21 4.74 -0.76
CA GLN A 100 -8.37 6.19 -0.84
C GLN A 100 -8.20 6.84 0.53
N TRP A 101 -8.84 6.30 1.57
CA TRP A 101 -8.73 6.79 2.93
C TRP A 101 -7.28 6.69 3.43
N THR A 102 -6.61 5.57 3.16
CA THR A 102 -5.20 5.37 3.52
C THR A 102 -4.29 6.37 2.81
N VAL A 103 -4.54 6.64 1.53
CA VAL A 103 -3.78 7.64 0.78
C VAL A 103 -4.00 9.03 1.39
N GLU A 104 -5.25 9.41 1.63
CA GLU A 104 -5.60 10.74 2.13
C GLU A 104 -5.09 11.01 3.55
N ASN A 105 -5.21 10.02 4.45
CA ASN A 105 -5.01 10.23 5.87
C ASN A 105 -3.67 9.68 6.40
N VAL A 106 -2.98 8.83 5.63
CA VAL A 106 -1.71 8.23 6.05
C VAL A 106 -0.58 8.64 5.12
N LEU A 107 -0.71 8.38 3.81
CA LEU A 107 0.39 8.61 2.86
C LEU A 107 0.60 10.09 2.54
N LEU A 108 -0.46 10.85 2.24
CA LEU A 108 -0.33 12.27 1.92
C LEU A 108 0.23 13.11 3.08
N PRO A 109 -0.18 12.91 4.35
CA PRO A 109 0.45 13.60 5.47
C PRO A 109 1.94 13.25 5.61
N ALA A 110 2.31 11.99 5.41
CA ALA A 110 3.71 11.55 5.46
C ALA A 110 4.55 12.15 4.32
N PHE A 111 4.01 12.21 3.10
CA PHE A 111 4.72 12.80 1.97
C PHE A 111 4.98 14.29 2.16
N ARG A 112 4.09 15.02 2.83
CA ARG A 112 4.30 16.46 3.09
C ARG A 112 5.46 16.76 4.02
N THR A 113 5.88 15.80 4.87
CA THR A 113 6.90 16.03 5.90
C THR A 113 8.19 15.27 5.64
N VAL A 114 8.14 14.11 4.99
CA VAL A 114 9.29 13.20 4.83
C VAL A 114 9.80 13.15 3.38
N LEU A 115 8.95 13.39 2.39
CA LEU A 115 9.34 13.20 0.98
C LEU A 115 10.17 14.37 0.47
N LEU A 116 11.38 14.07 -0.01
CA LEU A 116 12.21 14.98 -0.80
C LEU A 116 12.11 14.57 -2.27
N PRO A 117 11.33 15.31 -3.10
CA PRO A 117 11.08 14.88 -4.47
C PRO A 117 12.35 14.94 -5.33
N SER A 118 12.73 13.82 -5.94
CA SER A 118 13.83 13.76 -6.92
C SER A 118 13.42 14.39 -8.25
N ARG A 119 14.40 14.84 -9.05
CA ARG A 119 14.16 15.43 -10.38
C ARG A 119 13.42 14.48 -11.31
N SER A 120 13.74 13.19 -11.24
CA SER A 120 13.11 12.13 -12.02
C SER A 120 11.61 11.95 -11.78
N LEU A 121 11.05 12.48 -10.66
CA LEU A 121 9.61 12.46 -10.42
C LEU A 121 8.85 13.49 -11.26
N CYS A 122 9.47 14.64 -11.53
CA CYS A 122 8.84 15.77 -12.21
C CYS A 122 9.22 15.87 -13.69
N PHE A 123 10.43 15.43 -14.03
CA PHE A 123 10.99 15.58 -15.37
C PHE A 123 11.27 14.22 -15.98
N HIS A 124 10.98 14.09 -17.27
CA HIS A 124 11.34 12.90 -18.02
C HIS A 124 12.86 12.86 -18.20
N GLU A 125 13.49 11.82 -17.66
CA GLU A 125 14.94 11.65 -17.73
C GLU A 125 15.26 10.35 -18.47
N GLY A 126 15.89 10.45 -19.63
CA GLY A 126 16.32 9.30 -20.45
C GLY A 126 15.17 8.48 -21.04
N SER A 127 15.29 7.15 -21.00
CA SER A 127 14.36 6.15 -21.56
C SER A 127 13.28 5.69 -20.58
N ALA A 128 13.16 6.33 -19.41
CA ALA A 128 12.22 5.92 -18.37
C ALA A 128 10.75 6.18 -18.78
N PRO A 129 9.77 5.45 -18.21
CA PRO A 129 8.36 5.74 -18.40
C PRO A 129 7.98 7.15 -17.90
N SER A 130 6.79 7.62 -18.29
CA SER A 130 6.26 8.96 -18.03
C SER A 130 6.51 9.48 -16.60
N PRO A 131 6.70 10.80 -16.41
CA PRO A 131 6.97 11.38 -15.09
C PRO A 131 5.83 11.09 -14.11
N ALA A 132 6.18 10.85 -12.84
CA ALA A 132 5.21 10.52 -11.81
C ALA A 132 4.28 11.70 -11.45
N LEU A 133 4.76 12.93 -11.60
CA LEU A 133 3.98 14.15 -11.36
C LEU A 133 3.70 14.89 -12.66
N LEU A 134 2.42 14.95 -13.04
CA LEU A 134 1.94 15.65 -14.23
C LEU A 134 1.04 16.82 -13.84
N LYS A 135 1.38 18.03 -14.29
CA LYS A 135 0.50 19.19 -14.15
C LYS A 135 -0.65 19.08 -15.17
N LEU A 136 -1.83 18.72 -14.68
CA LEU A 136 -3.04 18.64 -15.51
C LEU A 136 -3.61 20.02 -15.84
N THR A 137 -3.63 20.94 -14.86
CA THR A 137 -4.26 22.25 -15.00
C THR A 137 -3.64 23.29 -14.06
N SER A 138 -4.05 24.55 -14.21
CA SER A 138 -3.65 25.70 -13.42
C SER A 138 -4.88 26.51 -13.03
N LEU A 139 -5.01 26.90 -11.76
CA LEU A 139 -6.12 27.75 -11.31
C LEU A 139 -6.22 29.06 -12.09
N ASN A 140 -5.08 29.64 -12.48
CA ASN A 140 -5.05 30.86 -13.29
C ASN A 140 -5.72 30.69 -14.66
N ASP A 141 -5.64 29.51 -15.27
CA ASP A 141 -6.27 29.25 -16.55
C ASP A 141 -7.74 28.88 -16.37
N LEU A 142 -8.06 28.20 -15.27
CA LEU A 142 -9.44 27.86 -14.90
C LEU A 142 -10.27 29.12 -14.59
N TYR A 143 -9.71 30.06 -13.84
CA TYR A 143 -10.39 31.31 -13.46
C TYR A 143 -10.62 32.29 -14.62
N LYS A 144 -10.01 32.07 -15.80
CA LYS A 144 -10.32 32.84 -17.02
C LYS A 144 -11.62 32.39 -17.69
N VAL A 145 -12.05 31.16 -17.45
CA VAL A 145 -13.21 30.54 -18.10
C VAL A 145 -14.39 30.42 -17.14
N PHE A 146 -14.11 30.10 -15.87
CA PHE A 146 -15.13 29.90 -14.84
C PHE A 146 -15.25 31.16 -13.95
N GLU A 147 -16.00 32.14 -14.42
CA GLU A 147 -16.37 33.34 -13.65
C GLU A 147 -17.66 33.10 -12.83
N ARG A 148 -17.86 33.92 -11.79
CA ARG A 148 -19.07 33.90 -10.96
C ARG A 148 -20.19 34.61 -11.72
N CYS A 149 -21.43 34.13 -11.61
CA CYS A 149 -22.60 34.84 -12.12
C CYS A 149 -22.82 36.17 -11.39
#